data_AF-A0A6P1VLP2-F1
#
_entry.id   AF-A0A6P1VLP2-F1
#
_cell.length_a   1.000
_cell.length_b   1.000
_cell.length_c   1.000
_cell.angle_alpha   90.00
_cell.angle_beta   90.00
_cell.angle_gamma   90.00
#
_symmetry.space_group_name_H-M   'P 1'
#
loop_
_entity.id
_entity.type
_entity.pdbx_description
1 polymer ?
#
loop_
_entity_poly.entity_id
_entity_poly.type
_entity_poly.pdbx_seq_one_letter_code
_entity_poly.pdbx_strand_id
1 'polypeptide(L)'
;MIVKMAEGNLKTKFGEYHEILFYDGQKESIALIMGDVDGEEDVLCRVHSSCLFGHAFNSIECDCREQMEISQQLIQQAGKGIIIWLEQEGKGNGHFALLKSVEYKRKGLPQADAYEAVGFKRDARDYTKAAEILSELGVKSIRMLTDNPKKVEMLTQHGVTVVGIKSTTL
;
A
#
# COMPACT_ATOMS: atom_id res chain seq x y z
N MET A 1 8.82 0.57 16.03
CA MET A 1 9.85 -0.40 15.64
C MET A 1 9.17 -1.60 15.00
N ILE A 2 9.51 -1.89 13.75
CA ILE A 2 9.18 -3.16 13.09
C ILE A 2 10.25 -4.20 13.39
N VAL A 3 9.88 -5.47 13.28
CA VAL A 3 10.78 -6.62 13.36
C VAL A 3 10.55 -7.50 12.14
N LYS A 4 11.62 -7.90 11.45
CA LYS A 4 11.55 -8.93 10.39
C LYS A 4 11.27 -10.28 11.03
N MET A 5 10.20 -10.94 10.59
CA MET A 5 9.71 -12.20 11.16
C MET A 5 10.07 -13.41 10.30
N ALA A 6 9.94 -13.30 8.98
CA ALA A 6 10.19 -14.37 8.03
C ALA A 6 10.47 -13.81 6.63
N GLU A 7 11.07 -14.61 5.76
CA GLU A 7 11.23 -14.28 4.34
C GLU A 7 11.16 -15.54 3.46
N GLY A 8 10.87 -15.35 2.17
CA GLY A 8 10.76 -16.43 1.18
C GLY A 8 10.54 -15.90 -0.23
N ASN A 9 10.33 -16.80 -1.19
CA ASN A 9 10.06 -16.41 -2.59
C ASN A 9 8.60 -16.61 -2.95
N LEU A 10 8.02 -15.62 -3.61
CA LEU A 10 6.65 -15.64 -4.13
C LEU A 10 6.66 -15.52 -5.66
N LYS A 11 6.14 -16.55 -6.34
CA LYS A 11 5.93 -16.52 -7.79
C LYS A 11 4.53 -16.03 -8.10
N THR A 12 4.43 -14.98 -8.91
CA THR A 12 3.16 -14.42 -9.40
C THR A 12 3.11 -14.45 -10.92
N LYS A 13 1.96 -14.09 -11.51
CA LYS A 13 1.84 -13.89 -12.96
C LYS A 13 2.75 -12.75 -13.49
N PHE A 14 3.34 -11.96 -12.61
CA PHE A 14 4.20 -10.82 -12.92
C PHE A 14 5.68 -11.07 -12.60
N GLY A 15 6.07 -12.29 -12.26
CA GLY A 15 7.46 -12.64 -11.95
C GLY A 15 7.63 -13.16 -10.52
N GLU A 16 8.89 -13.29 -10.11
CA GLU A 16 9.27 -13.77 -8.78
C GLU A 16 9.66 -12.58 -7.90
N TYR A 17 9.12 -12.57 -6.69
CA TYR A 17 9.40 -11.59 -5.66
C TYR A 17 10.09 -12.27 -4.48
N HIS A 18 11.05 -11.59 -3.88
CA HIS A 18 11.47 -11.86 -2.51
C HIS A 18 10.44 -11.23 -1.57
N GLU A 19 9.80 -12.05 -0.75
CA GLU A 19 8.79 -11.64 0.23
C GLU A 19 9.41 -11.58 1.62
N ILE A 20 9.17 -10.49 2.34
CA ILE A 20 9.59 -10.31 3.73
C ILE A 20 8.37 -9.93 4.57
N LEU A 21 8.14 -10.69 5.64
CA LEU A 21 7.12 -10.41 6.64
C LEU A 21 7.71 -9.59 7.79
N PHE A 22 7.07 -8.48 8.12
CA PHE A 22 7.37 -7.61 9.25
C PHE A 22 6.23 -7.61 10.26
N TYR A 23 6.55 -7.43 11.54
CA TYR A 23 5.57 -7.26 12.62
C TYR A 23 5.95 -6.10 13.54
N ASP A 24 4.97 -5.36 14.04
CA ASP A 24 5.20 -4.17 14.87
C ASP A 24 4.71 -4.29 16.32
N GLY A 25 4.31 -5.49 16.74
CA GLY A 25 3.66 -5.71 18.04
C GLY A 25 2.13 -5.62 17.98
N GLN A 26 1.55 -5.25 16.84
CA GLN A 26 0.10 -5.17 16.65
C GLN A 26 -0.36 -5.84 15.35
N LYS A 27 0.31 -5.55 14.23
CA LYS A 27 -0.08 -5.99 12.89
C LYS A 27 1.11 -6.45 12.07
N GLU A 28 0.83 -7.32 11.13
CA GLU A 28 1.78 -7.75 10.11
C GLU A 28 1.80 -6.74 8.95
N SER A 29 2.94 -6.70 8.26
CA SER A 29 3.13 -5.95 7.02
C SER A 29 4.07 -6.74 6.12
N ILE A 30 3.83 -6.70 4.81
CA ILE A 30 4.59 -7.50 3.85
C ILE A 30 5.31 -6.56 2.90
N ALA A 31 6.58 -6.84 2.63
CA ALA A 31 7.31 -6.27 1.50
C ALA A 31 7.49 -7.35 0.43
N LEU A 32 7.11 -7.05 -0.80
CA LEU A 32 7.45 -7.82 -1.99
C LEU A 32 8.49 -7.04 -2.78
N ILE A 33 9.66 -7.64 -3.00
CA ILE A 33 10.79 -7.01 -3.65
C ILE A 33 11.11 -7.77 -4.93
N MET A 34 11.18 -7.07 -6.06
CA MET A 34 11.71 -7.59 -7.31
C MET A 34 13.08 -6.97 -7.57
N GLY A 35 14.06 -7.82 -7.92
CA GLY A 35 15.44 -7.39 -8.12
C GLY A 35 16.15 -7.00 -6.82
N ASP A 36 17.35 -6.43 -6.96
CA ASP A 36 18.11 -5.86 -5.84
C ASP A 36 17.83 -4.36 -5.72
N VAL A 37 17.46 -3.92 -4.52
CA VAL A 37 17.00 -2.55 -4.23
C VAL A 37 17.88 -1.82 -3.20
N ASP A 38 18.80 -2.52 -2.55
CA ASP A 38 19.66 -1.93 -1.52
C ASP A 38 20.65 -0.94 -2.13
N GLY A 39 20.71 0.27 -1.59
CA GLY A 39 21.58 1.34 -2.08
C GLY A 39 21.16 1.97 -3.41
N GLU A 40 20.03 1.55 -3.98
CA GLU A 40 19.51 2.00 -5.28
C GLU A 40 18.66 3.27 -5.16
N GLU A 41 18.53 3.99 -6.28
CA GLU A 41 17.77 5.24 -6.41
C GLU A 41 16.67 5.11 -7.47
N ASP A 42 15.64 5.97 -7.37
CA ASP A 42 14.49 6.00 -8.27
C ASP A 42 13.78 4.63 -8.42
N VAL A 43 13.74 3.84 -7.34
CA VAL A 43 13.12 2.52 -7.33
C VAL A 43 11.60 2.64 -7.35
N LEU A 44 10.91 1.93 -8.26
CA LEU A 44 9.45 1.91 -8.29
C LEU A 44 8.90 1.32 -6.99
N CYS A 45 8.01 2.05 -6.31
CA CYS A 45 7.45 1.63 -5.03
C CYS A 45 5.94 1.82 -4.97
N ARG A 46 5.21 0.76 -4.59
CA ARG A 46 3.78 0.80 -4.31
C ARG A 46 3.51 0.55 -2.83
N VAL A 47 2.97 1.55 -2.12
CA VAL A 47 2.40 1.34 -0.77
C VAL A 47 0.90 1.05 -0.89
N HIS A 48 0.52 -0.20 -0.66
CA HIS A 48 -0.82 -0.74 -0.84
C HIS A 48 -1.51 -0.97 0.51
N SER A 49 -2.66 -0.33 0.72
CA SER A 49 -3.52 -0.62 1.88
C SER A 49 -4.45 -1.77 1.53
N SER A 50 -4.59 -2.77 2.41
CA SER A 50 -5.44 -3.94 2.20
C SER A 50 -6.88 -3.57 1.85
N CYS A 51 -7.47 -4.33 0.93
CA CYS A 51 -8.88 -4.22 0.55
C CYS A 51 -9.45 -5.61 0.29
N LEU A 52 -10.20 -6.15 1.24
CA LEU A 52 -10.80 -7.48 1.19
C LEU A 52 -11.73 -7.62 -0.02
N PHE A 53 -12.58 -6.62 -0.24
CA PHE A 53 -13.57 -6.65 -1.31
C PHE A 53 -12.91 -6.69 -2.71
N GLY A 54 -11.89 -5.87 -2.94
CA GLY A 54 -11.19 -5.85 -4.21
C GLY A 54 -10.36 -7.11 -4.46
N HIS A 55 -9.58 -7.53 -3.46
CA HIS A 55 -8.60 -8.62 -3.64
C HIS A 55 -9.18 -10.03 -3.48
N ALA A 56 -10.12 -10.23 -2.56
CA ALA A 56 -10.68 -11.56 -2.30
C ALA A 56 -12.03 -11.79 -2.96
N PHE A 57 -12.89 -10.76 -3.05
CA PHE A 57 -14.27 -10.93 -3.51
C PHE A 57 -14.55 -10.34 -4.89
N ASN A 58 -13.52 -9.88 -5.60
CA ASN A 58 -13.64 -9.37 -6.97
C ASN A 58 -14.65 -8.23 -7.11
N SER A 59 -14.80 -7.40 -6.07
CA SER A 59 -15.71 -6.26 -6.09
C SER A 59 -15.34 -5.27 -7.20
N ILE A 60 -16.36 -4.74 -7.87
CA ILE A 60 -16.25 -3.70 -8.90
C ILE A 60 -16.48 -2.29 -8.33
N GLU A 61 -16.69 -2.17 -7.00
CA GLU A 61 -16.95 -0.90 -6.34
C GLU A 61 -15.67 -0.09 -6.07
N CYS A 62 -14.50 -0.68 -6.33
CA CYS A 62 -13.19 -0.05 -6.19
C CYS A 62 -12.19 -0.63 -7.18
N ASP A 63 -11.14 0.11 -7.45
CA ASP A 63 -10.03 -0.21 -8.36
C ASP A 63 -8.82 -0.83 -7.63
N CYS A 64 -8.96 -1.24 -6.36
CA CYS A 64 -7.82 -1.66 -5.54
C CYS A 64 -7.06 -2.87 -6.14
N ARG A 65 -7.78 -3.82 -6.73
CA ARG A 65 -7.16 -4.97 -7.41
C ARG A 65 -6.42 -4.54 -8.67
N GLU A 66 -7.04 -3.70 -9.50
CA GLU A 66 -6.46 -3.18 -10.74
C GLU A 66 -5.18 -2.38 -10.47
N GLN A 67 -5.20 -1.50 -9.46
CA GLN A 67 -4.00 -0.75 -9.05
C GLN A 67 -2.86 -1.66 -8.60
N MET A 68 -3.15 -2.79 -7.95
CA MET A 68 -2.12 -3.78 -7.58
C MET A 68 -1.56 -4.49 -8.81
N GLU A 69 -2.42 -4.89 -9.75
CA GLU A 69 -1.99 -5.52 -11.00
C GLU A 69 -1.13 -4.59 -11.85
N ILE A 70 -1.56 -3.35 -12.04
CA ILE A 70 -0.79 -2.32 -12.77
C ILE A 70 0.55 -2.08 -12.08
N SER A 71 0.58 -2.01 -10.74
CA SER A 71 1.84 -1.83 -10.01
C SER A 71 2.81 -2.97 -10.24
N GLN A 72 2.34 -4.22 -10.17
CA GLN A 72 3.18 -5.39 -10.45
C GLN A 72 3.65 -5.45 -11.90
N GLN A 73 2.81 -5.06 -12.89
CA GLN A 73 3.21 -4.97 -14.29
C GLN A 73 4.33 -3.94 -14.50
N LEU A 74 4.20 -2.75 -13.90
CA LEU A 74 5.20 -1.70 -14.01
C LEU A 74 6.52 -2.11 -13.36
N ILE A 75 6.47 -2.77 -12.21
CA ILE A 75 7.66 -3.29 -11.52
C ILE A 75 8.31 -4.41 -12.35
N GLN A 76 7.52 -5.32 -12.90
CA GLN A 76 8.00 -6.37 -13.81
C GLN A 76 8.74 -5.79 -15.01
N GLN A 77 8.15 -4.77 -15.66
CA GLN A 77 8.76 -4.11 -16.82
C GLN A 77 10.08 -3.41 -16.46
N ALA A 78 10.18 -2.84 -15.25
CA ALA A 78 11.41 -2.24 -14.77
C ALA A 78 12.47 -3.27 -14.32
N GLY A 79 12.05 -4.51 -14.03
CA GLY A 79 12.90 -5.57 -13.46
C GLY A 79 13.34 -5.31 -12.01
N LYS A 80 12.88 -4.21 -11.41
CA LYS A 80 13.23 -3.78 -10.06
C LYS A 80 12.09 -2.98 -9.43
N GLY A 81 11.74 -3.27 -8.19
CA GLY A 81 10.72 -2.50 -7.47
C GLY A 81 10.25 -3.14 -6.18
N ILE A 82 9.45 -2.38 -5.43
CA ILE A 82 8.97 -2.72 -4.09
C ILE A 82 7.45 -2.56 -4.03
N ILE A 83 6.75 -3.52 -3.43
CA ILE A 83 5.35 -3.38 -2.99
C ILE A 83 5.31 -3.57 -1.48
N ILE A 84 4.74 -2.62 -0.77
CA ILE A 84 4.48 -2.74 0.67
C ILE A 84 2.98 -2.91 0.89
N TRP A 85 2.59 -4.03 1.46
CA TRP A 85 1.22 -4.32 1.86
C TRP A 85 1.02 -4.00 3.34
N LEU A 86 0.04 -3.14 3.63
CA LEU A 86 -0.34 -2.74 4.98
C LEU A 86 -1.79 -3.14 5.28
N GLU A 87 -2.03 -3.76 6.43
CA GLU A 87 -3.36 -4.13 6.91
C GLU A 87 -4.18 -2.91 7.39
N GLN A 88 -4.74 -2.19 6.41
CA GLN A 88 -5.40 -0.90 6.56
C GLN A 88 -6.76 -0.83 5.83
N GLU A 89 -7.56 -1.88 6.00
CA GLU A 89 -8.92 -1.96 5.49
C GLU A 89 -9.75 -0.72 5.85
N GLY A 90 -10.65 -0.32 4.95
CA GLY A 90 -11.58 0.77 5.20
C GLY A 90 -10.91 2.12 5.48
N LYS A 91 -9.80 2.42 4.79
CA LYS A 91 -8.92 3.58 5.10
C LYS A 91 -8.42 3.56 6.55
N GLY A 92 -8.04 2.40 7.05
CA GLY A 92 -7.56 2.21 8.42
C GLY A 92 -8.65 2.17 9.49
N ASN A 93 -9.92 2.44 9.15
CA ASN A 93 -11.04 2.32 10.09
C ASN A 93 -11.54 0.88 10.27
N GLY A 94 -11.05 -0.06 9.45
CA GLY A 94 -11.42 -1.47 9.50
C GLY A 94 -12.76 -1.78 8.83
N HIS A 95 -13.04 -3.08 8.74
CA HIS A 95 -14.19 -3.59 7.99
C HIS A 95 -15.55 -3.22 8.64
N PHE A 96 -15.59 -3.14 9.98
CA PHE A 96 -16.79 -2.74 10.70
C PHE A 96 -17.25 -1.33 10.32
N ALA A 97 -16.32 -0.36 10.26
CA ALA A 97 -16.63 1.00 9.85
C ALA A 97 -17.11 1.04 8.39
N LEU A 98 -16.49 0.24 7.50
CA LEU A 98 -16.91 0.11 6.11
C LEU A 98 -18.38 -0.31 6.02
N LEU A 99 -18.78 -1.38 6.70
CA LEU A 99 -20.16 -1.86 6.69
C LEU A 99 -21.14 -0.87 7.33
N LYS A 100 -20.77 -0.22 8.44
CA LYS A 100 -21.61 0.80 9.07
C LYS A 100 -21.87 2.00 8.15
N SER A 101 -20.88 2.38 7.33
CA SER A 101 -20.97 3.53 6.44
C SER A 101 -21.83 3.29 5.17
N VAL A 102 -22.24 2.05 4.89
CA VAL A 102 -22.93 1.66 3.63
C VAL A 102 -24.21 2.46 3.39
N GLU A 103 -25.01 2.72 4.43
CA GLU A 103 -26.25 3.50 4.28
C GLU A 103 -25.96 4.91 3.74
N TYR A 104 -24.92 5.56 4.25
CA TYR A 104 -24.51 6.89 3.80
C TYR A 104 -23.91 6.88 2.40
N LYS A 105 -23.16 5.82 2.07
CA LYS A 105 -22.66 5.61 0.70
C LYS A 105 -23.79 5.46 -0.31
N ARG A 106 -24.86 4.73 0.04
CA ARG A 106 -26.05 4.61 -0.82
C ARG A 106 -26.79 5.93 -1.01
N LYS A 107 -26.65 6.87 -0.05
CA LYS A 107 -27.15 8.26 -0.17
C LYS A 107 -26.23 9.16 -1.00
N GLY A 108 -25.18 8.61 -1.61
CA GLY A 108 -24.26 9.33 -2.49
C GLY A 108 -23.09 10.03 -1.79
N LEU A 109 -22.92 9.84 -0.47
CA LEU A 109 -21.79 10.46 0.23
C LEU A 109 -20.46 9.85 -0.25
N PRO A 110 -19.42 10.67 -0.45
CA PRO A 110 -18.05 10.19 -0.53
C PRO A 110 -17.70 9.29 0.65
N GLN A 111 -16.84 8.30 0.44
CA GLN A 111 -16.51 7.31 1.48
C GLN A 111 -15.94 7.94 2.76
N ALA A 112 -15.15 9.02 2.62
CA ALA A 112 -14.60 9.74 3.77
C ALA A 112 -15.69 10.38 4.63
N ASP A 113 -16.69 10.97 4.00
CA ASP A 113 -17.83 11.62 4.66
C ASP A 113 -18.75 10.58 5.31
N ALA A 114 -18.93 9.44 4.63
CA ALA A 114 -19.70 8.32 5.15
C ALA A 114 -19.09 7.72 6.43
N TYR A 115 -17.76 7.69 6.55
CA TYR A 115 -17.08 7.29 7.79
C TYR A 115 -17.31 8.27 8.94
N GLU A 116 -17.19 9.57 8.66
CA GLU A 116 -17.41 10.62 9.65
C GLU A 116 -18.85 10.59 10.19
N ALA A 117 -19.83 10.35 9.31
CA ALA A 117 -21.24 10.23 9.68
C ALA A 117 -21.54 9.07 10.64
N VAL A 118 -20.70 8.03 10.67
CA VAL A 118 -20.82 6.89 11.60
C VAL A 118 -19.78 6.92 12.73
N GLY A 119 -19.13 8.07 12.97
CA GLY A 119 -18.25 8.29 14.11
C GLY A 119 -16.79 7.83 13.92
N PHE A 120 -16.35 7.62 12.68
CA PHE A 120 -14.98 7.21 12.34
C PHE A 120 -14.19 8.33 11.68
N LYS A 121 -12.86 8.18 11.58
CA LYS A 121 -12.02 9.17 10.92
C LYS A 121 -12.23 9.12 9.40
N ARG A 122 -12.14 10.27 8.75
CA ARG A 122 -12.16 10.38 7.27
C ARG A 122 -11.09 9.52 6.59
N ASP A 123 -9.93 9.44 7.25
CA ASP A 123 -8.80 8.60 6.90
C ASP A 123 -8.01 8.30 8.19
N ALA A 124 -7.91 7.03 8.57
CA ALA A 124 -7.19 6.57 9.76
C ALA A 124 -5.89 5.84 9.39
N ARG A 125 -5.44 5.92 8.14
CA ARG A 125 -4.23 5.24 7.68
C ARG A 125 -2.97 5.90 8.25
N ASP A 126 -1.97 5.07 8.47
CA ASP A 126 -0.65 5.46 8.97
C ASP A 126 0.43 4.83 8.09
N TYR A 127 1.28 5.65 7.48
CA TYR A 127 2.33 5.18 6.57
C TYR A 127 3.71 5.12 7.21
N THR A 128 3.82 5.36 8.53
CA THR A 128 5.06 5.23 9.29
C THR A 128 5.72 3.87 9.06
N LYS A 129 4.92 2.80 9.01
CA LYS A 129 5.43 1.44 8.78
C LYS A 129 6.04 1.23 7.42
N ALA A 130 5.45 1.82 6.38
CA ALA A 130 6.04 1.76 5.06
C ALA A 130 7.38 2.51 5.02
N ALA A 131 7.52 3.64 5.72
CA ALA A 131 8.79 4.33 5.84
C ALA A 131 9.85 3.51 6.60
N GLU A 132 9.48 2.90 7.74
CA GLU A 132 10.35 2.01 8.51
C GLU A 132 10.84 0.82 7.63
N ILE A 133 9.92 0.18 6.87
CA ILE A 133 10.26 -0.93 5.97
C ILE A 133 11.20 -0.47 4.85
N LEU A 134 10.92 0.67 4.21
CA LEU A 134 11.80 1.19 3.14
C LEU A 134 13.21 1.49 3.65
N SER A 135 13.32 2.04 4.87
CA SER A 135 14.61 2.26 5.51
C SER A 135 15.35 0.95 5.77
N GLU A 136 14.65 -0.09 6.23
CA GLU A 136 15.23 -1.43 6.47
C GLU A 136 15.70 -2.09 5.17
N LEU A 137 15.00 -1.85 4.05
CA LEU A 137 15.39 -2.35 2.72
C LEU A 137 16.59 -1.60 2.10
N GLY A 138 17.09 -0.53 2.73
CA GLY A 138 18.29 0.19 2.28
C GLY A 138 18.13 1.03 1.01
N VAL A 139 16.90 1.20 0.50
CA VAL A 139 16.66 2.00 -0.71
C VAL A 139 16.91 3.49 -0.45
N LYS A 140 17.65 4.17 -1.33
CA LYS A 140 18.01 5.59 -1.17
C LYS A 140 16.88 6.52 -1.60
N SER A 141 16.18 6.18 -2.68
CA SER A 141 15.01 6.94 -3.14
C SER A 141 14.03 6.10 -3.93
N ILE A 142 12.76 6.52 -3.90
CA ILE A 142 11.68 5.83 -4.58
C ILE A 142 10.90 6.74 -5.53
N ARG A 143 10.31 6.13 -6.55
CA ARG A 143 9.22 6.70 -7.35
C ARG A 143 7.93 6.00 -7.03
N MET A 144 6.98 6.75 -6.49
CA MET A 144 5.75 6.18 -5.97
C MET A 144 4.74 5.88 -7.08
N LEU A 145 4.21 4.67 -7.04
CA LEU A 145 3.09 4.20 -7.84
C LEU A 145 1.77 4.57 -7.13
N THR A 146 1.36 5.83 -7.21
CA THR A 146 0.16 6.33 -6.52
C THR A 146 -0.43 7.59 -7.15
N ASP A 147 -1.76 7.70 -7.07
CA ASP A 147 -2.52 8.90 -7.40
C ASP A 147 -2.93 9.72 -6.15
N ASN A 148 -2.45 9.34 -4.96
CA ASN A 148 -2.77 10.02 -3.70
C ASN A 148 -1.59 10.88 -3.23
N PRO A 149 -1.60 12.21 -3.42
CA PRO A 149 -0.50 13.08 -3.00
C PRO A 149 -0.24 13.04 -1.49
N LYS A 150 -1.27 12.78 -0.67
CA LYS A 150 -1.11 12.66 0.79
C LYS A 150 -0.20 11.50 1.21
N LYS A 151 -0.16 10.42 0.41
CA LYS A 151 0.77 9.30 0.67
C LYS A 151 2.22 9.74 0.52
N VAL A 152 2.49 10.54 -0.52
CA VAL A 152 3.81 11.08 -0.81
C VAL A 152 4.25 11.97 0.34
N GLU A 153 3.41 12.94 0.72
CA GLU A 153 3.69 13.86 1.83
C GLU A 153 4.00 13.12 3.13
N MET A 154 3.18 12.12 3.50
CA MET A 154 3.41 11.35 4.72
C MET A 154 4.72 10.58 4.67
N LEU A 155 5.06 9.90 3.57
CA LEU A 155 6.33 9.16 3.51
C LEU A 155 7.54 10.09 3.54
N THR A 156 7.47 11.23 2.85
CA THR A 156 8.54 12.25 2.89
C THR A 156 8.72 12.82 4.29
N GLN A 157 7.63 13.06 5.03
CA GLN A 157 7.70 13.49 6.44
C GLN A 157 8.36 12.44 7.35
N HIS A 158 8.30 11.17 6.98
CA HIS A 158 8.96 10.06 7.69
C HIS A 158 10.35 9.73 7.12
N GLY A 159 10.96 10.66 6.37
CA GLY A 159 12.35 10.55 5.93
C GLY A 159 12.57 9.78 4.62
N VAL A 160 11.51 9.38 3.91
CA VAL A 160 11.65 8.71 2.62
C VAL A 160 11.89 9.73 1.51
N THR A 161 12.98 9.56 0.77
CA THR A 161 13.25 10.37 -0.44
C THR A 161 12.35 9.93 -1.57
N VAL A 162 11.32 10.71 -1.89
CA VAL A 162 10.42 10.47 -3.03
C VAL A 162 10.82 11.39 -4.19
N VAL A 163 11.33 10.82 -5.28
CA VAL A 163 11.83 11.58 -6.45
C VAL A 163 10.78 11.80 -7.54
N GLY A 164 9.63 11.14 -7.41
CA GLY A 164 8.50 11.37 -8.31
C GLY A 164 7.33 10.44 -8.06
N ILE A 165 6.27 10.66 -8.84
CA ILE A 165 5.07 9.83 -8.88
C ILE A 165 4.84 9.28 -10.28
N LYS A 166 4.21 8.12 -10.36
CA LYS A 166 3.67 7.53 -11.59
C LYS A 166 2.27 7.00 -11.27
N SER A 167 1.31 7.34 -12.13
CA SER A 167 -0.09 6.95 -11.93
C SER A 167 -0.26 5.43 -12.00
N THR A 168 -1.21 4.92 -11.21
CA THR A 168 -1.65 3.52 -11.24
C THR A 168 -3.06 3.36 -11.79
N THR A 169 -3.56 4.41 -12.46
CA THR A 169 -4.85 4.43 -13.12
C THR A 169 -4.61 4.39 -14.63
N LEU A 170 -5.47 3.69 -15.37
CA LEU A 170 -5.46 3.69 -16.84
C LEU A 170 -5.93 5.04 -17.39
#